data_AF-A0A956IDD5-F1
#
_entry.id   AF-A0A956IDD5-F1
#
_cell.length_a   1.000
_cell.length_b   1.000
_cell.length_c   1.000
_cell.angle_alpha   90.00
_cell.angle_beta   90.00
_cell.angle_gamma   90.00
#
_symmetry.space_group_name_H-M   'P 1'
#
loop_
_entity.id
_entity.type
_entity.pdbx_description
1 polymer ?
#
loop_
_entity_poly.entity_id
_entity_poly.type
_entity_poly.pdbx_seq_one_letter_code
_entity_poly.pdbx_strand_id
1 'polypeptide(L)'
;MSATWAIDPKKKKAQSEDSATLPKRVPLDKAMETLFVTRARRWNPVEASDDTRDALAFLERFVADAEARESKPDEDGLDALFAYQSSTMSPGEFLSLFFEWCGPEWLLQRALGAGRYAWSERGVFVRGGKPLTHFGLTYTLMFLRKHAPKLVIEPAVRAAKLPLTDRTRAASFFENAEWASELADEWLAAGIDRRKSWEASVLLGLIDDPARFERFVAAIGDQMQHVGANARLGRLVGRLPAEVVERVFVGLLDLGLEAKWKSSNVEPYAKALFHVKSPEVARVLAAWMGEKSVAKVATDYFRAHPELADAALGPVAKRKGKAG
;
A
#
# COMPACT_ATOMS: atom_id res chain seq x y z
N MET A 1 -35.74 -1.65 -17.86
CA MET A 1 -34.79 -1.71 -19.00
C MET A 1 -33.42 -1.99 -18.42
N SER A 2 -32.88 -3.18 -18.66
CA SER A 2 -31.54 -3.58 -18.23
C SER A 2 -30.53 -2.79 -19.06
N ALA A 3 -29.77 -1.88 -18.44
CA ALA A 3 -28.68 -1.19 -19.11
C ALA A 3 -27.57 -2.22 -19.38
N THR A 4 -27.24 -2.44 -20.65
CA THR A 4 -26.18 -3.36 -21.04
C THR A 4 -24.83 -2.70 -20.80
N TRP A 5 -24.12 -3.14 -19.76
CA TRP A 5 -22.82 -2.59 -19.36
C TRP A 5 -21.71 -3.16 -20.25
N ALA A 6 -21.17 -2.33 -21.15
CA ALA A 6 -19.98 -2.68 -21.93
C ALA A 6 -18.77 -1.94 -21.37
N ILE A 7 -17.97 -2.61 -20.54
CA ILE A 7 -16.63 -2.15 -20.15
C ILE A 7 -15.69 -2.55 -21.29
N ASP A 8 -15.05 -1.58 -21.95
CA ASP A 8 -14.09 -1.83 -23.03
C ASP A 8 -12.87 -2.62 -22.50
N PRO A 9 -12.71 -3.91 -22.89
CA PRO A 9 -11.63 -4.75 -22.37
C PRO A 9 -10.24 -4.30 -22.84
N LYS A 10 -10.15 -3.51 -23.92
CA LYS A 10 -8.89 -3.14 -24.58
C LYS A 10 -8.16 -1.98 -23.89
N LYS A 11 -8.77 -1.36 -22.88
CA LYS A 11 -8.16 -0.28 -22.07
C LYS A 11 -7.71 -0.73 -20.68
N LYS A 12 -7.38 -2.01 -20.48
CA LYS A 12 -6.68 -2.50 -19.27
C LYS A 12 -5.23 -2.01 -19.23
N LYS A 13 -5.01 -0.71 -19.01
CA LYS A 13 -3.83 -0.29 -18.26
C LYS A 13 -4.21 -0.39 -16.80
N ALA A 14 -3.70 -1.39 -16.10
CA ALA A 14 -3.81 -1.45 -14.65
C ALA A 14 -3.31 -0.12 -14.08
N GLN A 15 -4.21 0.71 -13.53
CA GLN A 15 -3.90 2.02 -12.94
C GLN A 15 -3.18 1.87 -11.58
N SER A 16 -2.21 0.96 -11.49
CA SER A 16 -1.57 0.60 -10.23
C SER A 16 -0.08 0.30 -10.42
N GLU A 17 0.58 0.98 -11.36
CA GLU A 17 2.03 1.09 -11.26
C GLU A 17 2.33 2.10 -10.16
N ASP A 18 2.38 1.63 -8.91
CA ASP A 18 3.11 2.33 -7.87
C ASP A 18 4.52 2.53 -8.41
N SER A 19 4.87 3.78 -8.71
CA SER A 19 6.17 4.20 -9.23
C SER A 19 7.30 4.08 -8.20
N ALA A 20 7.12 3.23 -7.18
CA ALA A 20 8.15 2.90 -6.23
C ALA A 20 9.31 2.26 -7.00
N THR A 21 10.42 2.99 -7.10
CA THR A 21 11.67 2.50 -7.69
C THR A 21 12.00 1.17 -7.03
N LEU A 22 11.90 0.09 -7.82
CA LEU A 22 12.19 -1.26 -7.34
C LEU A 22 13.59 -1.29 -6.73
N PRO A 23 13.77 -1.87 -5.53
CA PRO A 23 15.08 -2.05 -4.93
C PRO A 23 16.06 -2.69 -5.93
N LYS A 24 17.20 -2.02 -6.13
CA LYS A 24 18.24 -2.49 -7.05
C LYS A 24 19.19 -3.41 -6.29
N ARG A 25 19.51 -4.54 -6.91
CA ARG A 25 20.64 -5.36 -6.52
C ARG A 25 21.91 -4.64 -6.97
N VAL A 26 22.87 -4.52 -6.08
CA VAL A 26 24.18 -3.91 -6.37
C VAL A 26 25.32 -4.76 -5.83
N PRO A 27 26.55 -4.58 -6.35
CA PRO A 27 27.74 -5.19 -5.79
C PRO A 27 27.96 -4.89 -4.28
N LEU A 28 28.66 -5.81 -3.60
CA LEU A 28 28.89 -5.77 -2.14
C LEU A 28 29.56 -4.48 -1.65
N ASP A 29 30.58 -4.02 -2.36
CA ASP A 29 31.31 -2.77 -2.10
C ASP A 29 30.36 -1.57 -2.07
N LYS A 30 29.46 -1.49 -3.06
CA LYS A 30 28.47 -0.41 -3.14
C LYS A 30 27.38 -0.51 -2.07
N ALA A 31 26.94 -1.73 -1.77
CA ALA A 31 25.98 -1.97 -0.69
C ALA A 31 26.57 -1.54 0.68
N MET A 32 27.86 -1.82 0.90
CA MET A 32 28.61 -1.44 2.09
C MET A 32 28.76 0.08 2.24
N GLU A 33 29.14 0.78 1.15
CA GLU A 33 29.26 2.24 1.12
C GLU A 33 27.93 2.91 1.47
N THR A 34 26.84 2.43 0.90
CA THR A 34 25.50 2.98 1.13
C THR A 34 25.07 2.88 2.60
N LEU A 35 25.38 1.78 3.29
CA LEU A 35 24.98 1.64 4.68
C LEU A 35 25.83 2.50 5.63
N PHE A 36 27.15 2.48 5.47
CA PHE A 36 28.03 3.01 6.52
C PHE A 36 28.58 4.40 6.21
N VAL A 37 28.82 4.73 4.94
CA VAL A 37 29.41 6.02 4.59
C VAL A 37 28.35 7.12 4.54
N THR A 38 27.18 6.83 3.96
CA THR A 38 26.15 7.86 3.78
C THR A 38 25.20 8.03 4.97
N ARG A 39 25.15 7.08 5.91
CA ARG A 39 24.09 7.00 6.94
C ARG A 39 24.54 6.81 8.38
N ALA A 40 25.82 6.57 8.64
CA ALA A 40 26.36 6.45 10.00
C ALA A 40 26.07 7.68 10.89
N ARG A 41 25.84 8.86 10.30
CA ARG A 41 25.55 10.12 11.03
C ARG A 41 24.31 10.10 11.94
N ARG A 42 23.45 9.07 11.88
CA ARG A 42 22.23 8.96 12.70
C ARG A 42 22.29 7.88 13.77
N TRP A 43 23.40 7.14 13.87
CA TRP A 43 23.50 6.03 14.80
C TRP A 43 24.22 6.46 16.07
N ASN A 44 23.46 6.54 17.16
CA ASN A 44 23.97 6.70 18.53
C ASN A 44 23.23 5.70 19.42
N PRO A 45 23.79 4.51 19.68
CA PRO A 45 23.23 3.59 20.65
C PRO A 45 23.15 4.28 22.02
N VAL A 46 22.01 4.14 22.71
CA VAL A 46 21.85 4.70 24.06
C VAL A 46 22.50 3.76 25.07
N GLU A 47 22.10 2.48 25.05
CA GLU A 47 22.59 1.40 25.93
C GLU A 47 22.41 0.04 25.23
N ALA A 48 23.08 -1.00 25.75
CA ALA A 48 22.83 -2.42 25.42
C ALA A 48 22.50 -3.21 26.68
N SER A 49 21.67 -4.25 26.55
CA SER A 49 21.54 -5.25 27.61
C SER A 49 22.85 -6.05 27.77
N ASP A 50 23.09 -6.57 28.97
CA ASP A 50 24.33 -7.30 29.29
C ASP A 50 24.63 -8.45 28.33
N ASP A 51 23.59 -9.11 27.83
CA ASP A 51 23.68 -10.24 26.89
C ASP A 51 23.81 -9.83 25.41
N THR A 52 23.90 -8.54 25.11
CA THR A 52 24.05 -8.00 23.74
C THR A 52 25.24 -7.05 23.56
N ARG A 53 26.03 -6.83 24.62
CA ARG A 53 27.19 -5.93 24.59
C ARG A 53 28.22 -6.31 23.53
N ASP A 54 28.51 -7.60 23.36
CA ASP A 54 29.49 -8.06 22.37
C ASP A 54 29.03 -7.82 20.93
N ALA A 55 27.73 -8.06 20.66
CA ALA A 55 27.12 -7.80 19.37
C ALA A 55 27.03 -6.30 19.07
N LEU A 56 26.76 -5.45 20.07
CA LEU A 56 26.83 -4.00 19.92
C LEU A 56 28.27 -3.53 19.66
N ALA A 57 29.24 -4.02 20.43
CA ALA A 57 30.65 -3.68 20.24
C ALA A 57 31.17 -4.12 18.86
N PHE A 58 30.69 -5.27 18.36
CA PHE A 58 30.92 -5.66 16.97
C PHE A 58 30.35 -4.62 15.99
N LEU A 59 29.09 -4.20 16.15
CA LEU A 59 28.49 -3.17 15.29
C LEU A 59 29.28 -1.86 15.33
N GLU A 60 29.74 -1.44 16.52
CA GLU A 60 30.48 -0.19 16.69
C GLU A 60 31.81 -0.24 15.93
N ARG A 61 32.54 -1.34 16.05
CA ARG A 61 33.75 -1.57 15.25
C ARG A 61 33.44 -1.63 13.77
N PHE A 62 32.42 -2.39 13.36
CA PHE A 62 32.05 -2.55 11.96
C PHE A 62 31.62 -1.22 11.30
N VAL A 63 31.00 -0.32 12.07
CA VAL A 63 30.61 1.04 11.61
C VAL A 63 31.79 2.02 11.64
N ALA A 64 32.73 1.89 12.57
CA ALA A 64 33.85 2.84 12.68
C ALA A 64 35.03 2.49 11.76
N ASP A 65 35.27 1.21 11.52
CA ASP A 65 36.46 0.69 10.85
C ASP A 65 36.10 0.12 9.47
N ALA A 66 36.88 0.48 8.45
CA ALA A 66 36.72 -0.02 7.10
C ALA A 66 37.29 -1.43 6.94
N GLU A 67 38.37 -1.78 7.65
CA GLU A 67 39.00 -3.11 7.58
C GLU A 67 38.06 -4.19 8.13
N ALA A 68 37.28 -3.84 9.16
CA ALA A 68 36.25 -4.72 9.73
C ALA A 68 35.18 -5.14 8.70
N ARG A 69 35.08 -4.48 7.54
CA ARG A 69 34.06 -4.71 6.50
C ARG A 69 34.55 -5.57 5.33
N GLU A 70 35.82 -5.96 5.33
CA GLU A 70 36.43 -6.69 4.22
C GLU A 70 35.93 -8.13 4.08
N SER A 71 35.39 -8.70 5.16
CA SER A 71 34.90 -10.07 5.19
C SER A 71 33.48 -10.18 5.71
N LYS A 72 32.80 -11.27 5.33
CA LYS A 72 31.49 -11.61 5.85
C LYS A 72 31.61 -11.93 7.34
N PRO A 73 30.82 -11.27 8.23
CA PRO A 73 30.86 -11.57 9.65
C PRO A 73 30.22 -12.94 9.96
N ASP A 74 30.43 -13.39 11.19
CA ASP A 74 29.75 -14.58 11.71
C ASP A 74 28.23 -14.36 11.83
N GLU A 75 27.50 -15.39 12.25
CA GLU A 75 26.05 -15.29 12.35
C GLU A 75 25.60 -14.19 13.33
N ASP A 76 26.37 -13.93 14.39
CA ASP A 76 26.01 -12.94 15.41
C ASP A 76 26.16 -11.53 14.85
N GLY A 77 27.28 -11.28 14.17
CA GLY A 77 27.50 -10.05 13.44
C GLY A 77 26.50 -9.83 12.32
N LEU A 78 26.09 -10.88 11.59
CA LEU A 78 25.06 -10.78 10.55
C LEU A 78 23.69 -10.40 11.11
N ASP A 79 23.24 -11.05 12.19
CA ASP A 79 21.97 -10.71 12.83
C ASP A 79 22.02 -9.32 13.47
N ALA A 80 23.17 -8.90 14.01
CA ALA A 80 23.36 -7.55 14.54
C ALA A 80 23.29 -6.50 13.41
N LEU A 81 23.92 -6.75 12.26
CA LEU A 81 23.84 -5.91 11.08
C LEU A 81 22.42 -5.81 10.52
N PHE A 82 21.69 -6.93 10.54
CA PHE A 82 20.29 -6.94 10.13
C PHE A 82 19.43 -6.10 11.08
N ALA A 83 19.66 -6.23 12.39
CA ALA A 83 19.01 -5.38 13.39
C ALA A 83 19.33 -3.90 13.16
N TYR A 84 20.58 -3.56 12.84
CA TYR A 84 20.96 -2.20 12.47
C TYR A 84 20.21 -1.67 11.24
N GLN A 85 20.06 -2.46 10.17
CA GLN A 85 19.24 -1.98 9.04
C GLN A 85 17.77 -1.83 9.41
N SER A 86 17.22 -2.78 10.18
CA SER A 86 15.81 -2.74 10.56
C SER A 86 15.43 -1.43 11.28
N SER A 87 16.35 -0.85 12.07
CA SER A 87 16.11 0.42 12.78
C SER A 87 16.19 1.65 11.88
N THR A 88 16.95 1.60 10.78
CA THR A 88 17.07 2.73 9.84
C THR A 88 15.89 2.84 8.87
N MET A 89 14.96 1.86 8.87
CA MET A 89 13.78 1.75 7.99
C MET A 89 14.06 1.96 6.50
N SER A 90 15.30 1.78 6.04
CA SER A 90 15.67 2.18 4.69
C SER A 90 15.80 0.98 3.73
N PRO A 91 14.97 0.94 2.69
CA PRO A 91 14.88 -0.19 1.75
C PRO A 91 15.94 -0.21 0.64
N GLY A 92 17.13 0.33 0.92
CA GLY A 92 18.14 0.62 -0.09
C GLY A 92 18.92 -0.58 -0.61
N GLU A 93 20.02 -0.25 -1.29
CA GLU A 93 21.04 -1.15 -1.83
C GLU A 93 21.60 -2.18 -0.82
N PHE A 94 21.35 -1.95 0.47
CA PHE A 94 21.75 -2.81 1.58
C PHE A 94 21.10 -4.20 1.62
N LEU A 95 19.91 -4.40 1.05
CA LEU A 95 19.35 -5.74 0.90
C LEU A 95 20.27 -6.66 0.08
N SER A 96 21.06 -6.08 -0.84
CA SER A 96 22.08 -6.80 -1.59
C SER A 96 23.15 -7.38 -0.67
N LEU A 97 23.50 -6.74 0.44
CA LEU A 97 24.53 -7.23 1.36
C LEU A 97 24.18 -8.62 1.90
N PHE A 98 23.00 -8.75 2.49
CA PHE A 98 22.54 -10.04 3.02
C PHE A 98 22.22 -11.04 1.92
N PHE A 99 21.73 -10.57 0.78
CA PHE A 99 21.44 -11.43 -0.36
C PHE A 99 22.72 -12.08 -0.90
N GLU A 100 23.79 -11.32 -1.11
CA GLU A 100 25.07 -11.85 -1.61
C GLU A 100 25.76 -12.74 -0.57
N TRP A 101 25.76 -12.34 0.71
CA TRP A 101 26.46 -13.10 1.74
C TRP A 101 25.72 -14.34 2.22
N CYS A 102 24.40 -14.28 2.35
CA CYS A 102 23.61 -15.29 3.04
C CYS A 102 22.56 -15.95 2.14
N GLY A 103 22.29 -15.40 0.97
CA GLY A 103 21.30 -15.91 0.04
C GLY A 103 19.86 -15.42 0.33
N PRO A 104 18.94 -15.66 -0.62
CA PRO A 104 17.56 -15.21 -0.55
C PRO A 104 16.76 -15.81 0.60
N GLU A 105 16.95 -17.09 0.92
CA GLU A 105 16.22 -17.81 1.96
C GLU A 105 16.53 -17.23 3.34
N TRP A 106 17.81 -16.93 3.60
CA TRP A 106 18.22 -16.29 4.85
C TRP A 106 17.57 -14.93 5.00
N LEU A 107 17.60 -14.10 3.95
CA LEU A 107 16.99 -12.78 3.96
C LEU A 107 15.47 -12.84 4.16
N LEU A 108 14.78 -13.76 3.49
CA LEU A 108 13.35 -13.98 3.70
C LEU A 108 13.07 -14.41 5.14
N GLN A 109 13.84 -15.36 5.68
CA GLN A 109 13.67 -15.83 7.04
C GLN A 109 13.86 -14.71 8.07
N ARG A 110 14.83 -13.80 7.89
CA ARG A 110 15.06 -12.68 8.83
C ARG A 110 14.06 -11.53 8.64
N ALA A 111 13.51 -11.37 7.44
CA ALA A 111 12.43 -10.43 7.20
C ALA A 111 11.12 -10.86 7.89
N LEU A 112 10.82 -12.16 7.85
CA LEU A 112 9.57 -12.75 8.36
C LEU A 112 9.66 -13.24 9.81
N GLY A 113 10.81 -13.74 10.19
CA GLY A 113 11.17 -14.18 11.52
C GLY A 113 12.23 -13.23 12.07
N ALA A 114 12.01 -12.73 13.26
CA ALA A 114 12.99 -11.96 14.00
C ALA A 114 14.42 -12.52 13.90
N GLY A 115 15.41 -11.68 13.60
CA GLY A 115 16.81 -11.98 13.90
C GLY A 115 17.04 -12.12 15.42
N ARG A 116 18.26 -12.43 15.84
CA ARG A 116 18.57 -12.53 17.29
C ARG A 116 18.51 -11.19 18.04
N TYR A 117 18.66 -10.08 17.31
CA TYR A 117 18.77 -8.75 17.89
C TYR A 117 17.72 -7.78 17.32
N ALA A 118 17.40 -6.75 18.09
CA ALA A 118 16.58 -5.62 17.67
C ALA A 118 16.94 -4.36 18.46
N TRP A 119 16.35 -3.25 18.04
CA TRP A 119 16.36 -1.99 18.78
C TRP A 119 15.01 -1.77 19.45
N SER A 120 15.03 -1.37 20.72
CA SER A 120 13.83 -0.90 21.40
C SER A 120 13.39 0.46 20.86
N GLU A 121 12.15 0.86 21.16
CA GLU A 121 11.64 2.20 20.81
C GLU A 121 12.45 3.34 21.44
N ARG A 122 13.20 3.04 22.50
CA ARG A 122 14.10 3.98 23.21
C ARG A 122 15.53 3.95 22.67
N GLY A 123 15.82 3.18 21.62
CA GLY A 123 17.16 3.05 21.04
C GLY A 123 18.12 2.17 21.85
N VAL A 124 17.60 1.29 22.70
CA VAL A 124 18.40 0.28 23.42
C VAL A 124 18.55 -0.96 22.55
N PHE A 125 19.78 -1.46 22.40
CA PHE A 125 20.05 -2.71 21.68
C PHE A 125 19.71 -3.90 22.59
N VAL A 126 18.88 -4.82 22.10
CA VAL A 126 18.30 -5.90 22.91
C VAL A 126 18.28 -7.23 22.16
N ARG A 127 18.24 -8.31 22.93
CA ARG A 127 18.02 -9.66 22.41
C ARG A 127 16.54 -9.89 22.19
N GLY A 128 16.22 -10.59 21.10
CA GLY A 128 14.85 -10.83 20.65
C GLY A 128 14.48 -9.86 19.52
N GLY A 129 14.72 -10.30 18.28
CA GLY A 129 14.34 -9.53 17.11
C GLY A 129 12.83 -9.38 16.97
N LYS A 130 12.44 -8.55 16.00
CA LYS A 130 11.07 -8.48 15.50
C LYS A 130 11.09 -8.67 13.98
N PRO A 131 10.03 -9.20 13.38
CA PRO A 131 9.91 -9.18 11.92
C PRO A 131 10.00 -7.74 11.41
N LEU A 132 10.44 -7.59 10.17
CA LEU A 132 10.34 -6.28 9.51
C LEU A 132 8.88 -5.89 9.36
N THR A 133 8.58 -4.60 9.48
CA THR A 133 7.24 -4.05 9.34
C THR A 133 7.18 -2.95 8.27
N HIS A 134 5.98 -2.66 7.81
CA HIS A 134 5.64 -1.62 6.84
C HIS A 134 6.53 -1.64 5.59
N PHE A 135 7.26 -0.55 5.35
CA PHE A 135 8.14 -0.37 4.20
C PHE A 135 9.29 -1.38 4.22
N GLY A 136 9.90 -1.65 5.38
CA GLY A 136 11.02 -2.59 5.48
C GLY A 136 10.68 -3.96 4.92
N LEU A 137 9.52 -4.50 5.32
CA LEU A 137 9.02 -5.77 4.78
C LEU A 137 8.65 -5.63 3.29
N THR A 138 7.84 -4.63 2.95
CA THR A 138 7.34 -4.43 1.57
C THR A 138 8.48 -4.41 0.55
N TYR A 139 9.51 -3.61 0.81
CA TYR A 139 10.65 -3.49 -0.10
C TYR A 139 11.54 -4.75 -0.11
N THR A 140 11.65 -5.46 1.01
CA THR A 140 12.37 -6.74 1.04
C THR A 140 11.65 -7.78 0.18
N LEU A 141 10.32 -7.86 0.26
CA LEU A 141 9.52 -8.73 -0.61
C LEU A 141 9.63 -8.33 -2.09
N MET A 142 9.59 -7.03 -2.40
CA MET A 142 9.82 -6.51 -3.76
C MET A 142 11.21 -6.90 -4.30
N PHE A 143 12.25 -6.76 -3.47
CA PHE A 143 13.62 -7.13 -3.82
C PHE A 143 13.73 -8.63 -4.10
N LEU A 144 13.24 -9.48 -3.18
CA LEU A 144 13.29 -10.93 -3.30
C LEU A 144 12.51 -11.43 -4.52
N ARG A 145 11.29 -10.93 -4.75
CA ARG A 145 10.49 -11.30 -5.93
C ARG A 145 11.20 -10.98 -7.24
N LYS A 146 11.95 -9.88 -7.29
CA LYS A 146 12.70 -9.45 -8.48
C LYS A 146 13.98 -10.24 -8.69
N HIS A 147 14.76 -10.47 -7.63
CA HIS A 147 16.13 -10.97 -7.73
C HIS A 147 16.29 -12.46 -7.37
N ALA A 148 15.25 -13.07 -6.78
CA ALA A 148 15.15 -14.51 -6.54
C ALA A 148 13.77 -15.04 -7.00
N PRO A 149 13.46 -15.02 -8.31
CA PRO A 149 12.13 -15.37 -8.82
C PRO A 149 11.74 -16.84 -8.61
N LYS A 150 12.70 -17.72 -8.28
CA LYS A 150 12.45 -19.12 -7.95
C LYS A 150 12.12 -19.34 -6.47
N LEU A 151 12.34 -18.34 -5.62
CA LEU A 151 12.03 -18.42 -4.19
C LEU A 151 10.51 -18.40 -3.99
N VAL A 152 10.01 -19.38 -3.24
CA VAL A 152 8.59 -19.45 -2.88
C VAL A 152 8.35 -18.55 -1.67
N ILE A 153 7.85 -17.33 -1.92
CA ILE A 153 7.75 -16.28 -0.89
C ILE A 153 6.38 -16.30 -0.20
N GLU A 154 5.29 -16.24 -0.97
CA GLU A 154 3.95 -15.97 -0.45
C GLU A 154 3.48 -16.94 0.66
N PRO A 155 3.62 -18.27 0.54
CA PRO A 155 3.25 -19.19 1.61
C PRO A 155 4.00 -18.93 2.93
N ALA A 156 5.29 -18.59 2.85
CA ALA A 156 6.09 -18.28 4.03
C ALA A 156 5.60 -16.98 4.69
N VAL A 157 5.26 -15.96 3.90
CA VAL A 157 4.70 -14.70 4.41
C VAL A 157 3.35 -14.92 5.08
N ARG A 158 2.47 -15.74 4.49
CA ARG A 158 1.15 -16.07 5.05
C ARG A 158 1.25 -16.85 6.36
N ALA A 159 2.24 -17.73 6.49
CA ALA A 159 2.49 -18.50 7.71
C ALA A 159 3.17 -17.68 8.83
N ALA A 160 3.81 -16.56 8.48
CA ALA A 160 4.50 -15.72 9.45
C ALA A 160 3.51 -14.97 10.37
N LYS A 161 3.90 -14.81 11.65
CA LYS A 161 3.12 -14.08 12.66
C LYS A 161 3.30 -12.56 12.50
N LEU A 162 2.78 -12.02 11.40
CA LEU A 162 2.89 -10.61 11.06
C LEU A 162 1.67 -9.80 11.55
N PRO A 163 1.87 -8.52 11.92
CA PRO A 163 0.77 -7.59 12.20
C PRO A 163 -0.25 -7.53 11.04
N LEU A 164 -1.50 -7.24 11.36
CA LEU A 164 -2.60 -7.17 10.37
C LEU A 164 -2.27 -6.20 9.22
N THR A 165 -1.66 -5.05 9.51
CA THR A 165 -1.22 -4.06 8.52
C THR A 165 -0.20 -4.62 7.53
N ASP A 166 0.74 -5.43 8.01
CA ASP A 166 1.80 -6.02 7.19
C ASP A 166 1.26 -7.16 6.34
N ARG A 167 0.38 -8.00 6.89
CA ARG A 167 -0.36 -9.02 6.14
C ARG A 167 -1.21 -8.39 5.04
N THR A 168 -1.88 -7.27 5.32
CA THR A 168 -2.66 -6.50 4.34
C THR A 168 -1.80 -5.99 3.17
N ARG A 169 -0.65 -5.38 3.46
CA ARG A 169 0.27 -4.94 2.42
C ARG A 169 0.84 -6.11 1.62
N ALA A 170 1.16 -7.22 2.27
CA ALA A 170 1.61 -8.44 1.61
C ALA A 170 0.55 -9.02 0.66
N ALA A 171 -0.69 -9.18 1.12
CA ALA A 171 -1.80 -9.64 0.29
C ALA A 171 -1.99 -8.74 -0.94
N SER A 172 -1.89 -7.41 -0.76
CA SER A 172 -1.96 -6.46 -1.87
C SER A 172 -0.79 -6.55 -2.84
N PHE A 173 0.42 -6.80 -2.32
CA PHE A 173 1.63 -7.00 -3.12
C PHE A 173 1.59 -8.28 -3.97
N PHE A 174 1.04 -9.36 -3.42
CA PHE A 174 0.85 -10.63 -4.14
C PHE A 174 -0.41 -10.65 -5.02
N GLU A 175 -1.27 -9.63 -4.90
CA GLU A 175 -2.57 -9.56 -5.58
C GLU A 175 -3.49 -10.75 -5.27
N ASN A 176 -3.37 -11.32 -4.07
CA ASN A 176 -4.16 -12.48 -3.64
C ASN A 176 -5.53 -12.02 -3.08
N ALA A 177 -6.58 -12.19 -3.90
CA ALA A 177 -7.95 -11.78 -3.57
C ALA A 177 -8.62 -12.62 -2.47
N GLU A 178 -8.30 -13.91 -2.38
CA GLU A 178 -8.81 -14.79 -1.32
C GLU A 178 -8.26 -14.37 0.03
N TRP A 179 -6.94 -14.17 0.11
CA TRP A 179 -6.30 -13.69 1.34
C TRP A 179 -6.74 -12.26 1.70
N ALA A 180 -6.89 -11.38 0.71
CA ALA A 180 -7.43 -10.05 0.93
C ALA A 180 -8.85 -10.09 1.52
N SER A 181 -9.67 -11.06 1.11
CA SER A 181 -11.03 -11.26 1.65
C SER A 181 -11.02 -11.71 3.11
N GLU A 182 -10.14 -12.66 3.47
CA GLU A 182 -9.95 -13.07 4.88
C GLU A 182 -9.51 -11.90 5.76
N LEU A 183 -8.54 -11.11 5.28
CA LEU A 183 -8.02 -9.96 6.02
C LEU A 183 -9.05 -8.83 6.14
N ALA A 184 -9.94 -8.66 5.16
CA ALA A 184 -11.03 -7.69 5.26
C ALA A 184 -12.00 -8.06 6.39
N ASP A 185 -12.32 -9.35 6.55
CA ASP A 185 -13.16 -9.82 7.67
C ASP A 185 -12.45 -9.61 9.02
N GLU A 186 -11.13 -9.83 9.11
CA GLU A 186 -10.34 -9.51 10.31
C GLU A 186 -10.35 -8.01 10.64
N TRP A 187 -10.21 -7.14 9.64
CA TRP A 187 -10.28 -5.69 9.83
C TRP A 187 -11.66 -5.22 10.32
N LEU A 188 -12.73 -5.80 9.77
CA LEU A 188 -14.10 -5.53 10.23
C LEU A 188 -14.27 -5.91 11.70
N ALA A 189 -13.77 -7.09 12.09
CA ALA A 189 -13.83 -7.54 13.48
C ALA A 189 -12.99 -6.67 14.43
N ALA A 190 -11.81 -6.20 13.98
CA ALA A 190 -10.92 -5.37 14.78
C ALA A 190 -11.38 -3.90 14.91
N GLY A 191 -12.29 -3.46 14.06
CA GLY A 191 -12.71 -2.06 13.94
C GLY A 191 -11.68 -1.19 13.22
N ILE A 192 -12.17 -0.35 12.31
CA ILE A 192 -11.35 0.54 11.47
C ILE A 192 -11.50 1.97 11.99
N ASP A 193 -10.41 2.50 12.56
CA ASP A 193 -10.31 3.90 12.95
C ASP A 193 -9.59 4.73 11.87
N ARG A 194 -9.49 6.04 12.10
CA ARG A 194 -8.80 6.99 11.21
C ARG A 194 -7.36 6.60 10.88
N ARG A 195 -6.61 6.04 11.83
CA ARG A 195 -5.20 5.66 11.61
C ARG A 195 -5.12 4.36 10.79
N LYS A 196 -6.03 3.43 11.03
CA LYS A 196 -6.11 2.12 10.37
C LYS A 196 -6.68 2.19 8.96
N SER A 197 -7.53 3.18 8.65
CA SER A 197 -8.21 3.31 7.35
C SER A 197 -7.25 3.30 6.16
N TRP A 198 -6.10 3.96 6.29
CA TRP A 198 -5.06 3.97 5.26
C TRP A 198 -4.55 2.56 4.96
N GLU A 199 -4.27 1.78 5.99
CA GLU A 199 -3.75 0.41 5.86
C GLU A 199 -4.83 -0.55 5.35
N ALA A 200 -6.04 -0.48 5.89
CA ALA A 200 -7.15 -1.34 5.49
C ALA A 200 -7.55 -1.12 4.02
N SER A 201 -7.55 0.14 3.55
CA SER A 201 -7.96 0.52 2.19
C SER A 201 -7.16 -0.16 1.08
N VAL A 202 -5.94 -0.63 1.37
CA VAL A 202 -5.05 -1.28 0.41
C VAL A 202 -5.61 -2.61 -0.11
N LEU A 203 -6.59 -3.19 0.60
CA LEU A 203 -7.33 -4.39 0.19
C LEU A 203 -8.51 -4.09 -0.75
N LEU A 204 -9.04 -2.86 -0.76
CA LEU A 204 -10.31 -2.56 -1.43
C LEU A 204 -10.32 -3.00 -2.90
N GLY A 205 -9.23 -2.73 -3.63
CA GLY A 205 -9.09 -3.14 -5.03
C GLY A 205 -8.95 -4.66 -5.29
N LEU A 206 -9.00 -5.50 -4.25
CA LEU A 206 -8.87 -6.96 -4.32
C LEU A 206 -10.08 -7.71 -3.74
N ILE A 207 -11.06 -7.02 -3.15
CA ILE A 207 -12.26 -7.65 -2.60
C ILE A 207 -13.23 -7.91 -3.75
N ASP A 208 -13.35 -9.18 -4.16
CA ASP A 208 -14.23 -9.60 -5.26
C ASP A 208 -15.65 -9.97 -4.81
N ASP A 209 -15.87 -10.15 -3.50
CA ASP A 209 -17.21 -10.39 -2.97
C ASP A 209 -17.97 -9.06 -2.81
N PRO A 210 -19.11 -8.87 -3.51
CA PRO A 210 -19.80 -7.59 -3.50
C PRO A 210 -20.32 -7.16 -2.13
N ALA A 211 -20.87 -8.09 -1.36
CA ALA A 211 -21.43 -7.79 -0.04
C ALA A 211 -20.34 -7.42 0.96
N ARG A 212 -19.22 -8.14 0.94
CA ARG A 212 -18.03 -7.83 1.73
C ARG A 212 -17.45 -6.48 1.34
N PHE A 213 -17.33 -6.19 0.04
CA PHE A 213 -16.87 -4.90 -0.44
C PHE A 213 -17.72 -3.75 0.10
N GLU A 214 -19.05 -3.84 -0.03
CA GLU A 214 -19.98 -2.83 0.48
C GLU A 214 -19.83 -2.63 2.00
N ARG A 215 -19.79 -3.72 2.78
CA ARG A 215 -19.56 -3.64 4.23
C ARG A 215 -18.21 -3.04 4.58
N PHE A 216 -17.17 -3.37 3.83
CA PHE A 216 -15.81 -2.91 4.08
C PHE A 216 -15.67 -1.41 3.81
N VAL A 217 -16.23 -0.91 2.71
CA VAL A 217 -16.27 0.52 2.44
C VAL A 217 -17.10 1.26 3.47
N ALA A 218 -18.27 0.72 3.85
CA ALA A 218 -19.10 1.31 4.90
C ALA A 218 -18.36 1.41 6.25
N ALA A 219 -17.56 0.39 6.60
CA ALA A 219 -16.76 0.40 7.83
C ALA A 219 -15.61 1.42 7.80
N ILE A 220 -15.04 1.73 6.63
CA ILE A 220 -14.06 2.81 6.49
C ILE A 220 -14.76 4.18 6.56
N GLY A 221 -15.96 4.30 6.01
CA GLY A 221 -16.84 5.46 6.16
C GLY A 221 -16.21 6.77 5.67
N ASP A 222 -16.34 7.82 6.47
CA ASP A 222 -15.84 9.16 6.17
C ASP A 222 -14.30 9.23 6.03
N GLN A 223 -13.59 8.25 6.57
CA GLN A 223 -12.14 8.12 6.43
C GLN A 223 -11.73 7.85 4.99
N MET A 224 -12.67 7.44 4.13
CA MET A 224 -12.45 7.36 2.68
C MET A 224 -11.94 8.68 2.12
N GLN A 225 -12.26 9.85 2.67
CA GLN A 225 -11.70 11.11 2.18
C GLN A 225 -10.16 11.16 2.24
N HIS A 226 -9.54 10.39 3.13
CA HIS A 226 -8.11 10.44 3.42
C HIS A 226 -7.27 9.41 2.67
N VAL A 227 -7.86 8.33 2.14
CA VAL A 227 -7.09 7.22 1.55
C VAL A 227 -6.74 7.43 0.07
N GLY A 228 -7.54 8.22 -0.65
CA GLY A 228 -7.29 8.64 -2.02
C GLY A 228 -6.98 7.48 -2.97
N ALA A 229 -5.92 7.63 -3.79
CA ALA A 229 -5.52 6.62 -4.77
C ALA A 229 -5.03 5.30 -4.15
N ASN A 230 -4.64 5.26 -2.87
CA ASN A 230 -4.15 4.05 -2.21
C ASN A 230 -5.22 2.98 -2.06
N ALA A 231 -6.50 3.36 -2.05
CA ALA A 231 -7.60 2.42 -2.08
C ALA A 231 -7.66 1.59 -3.37
N ARG A 232 -6.95 2.02 -4.44
CA ARG A 232 -6.83 1.33 -5.74
C ARG A 232 -8.20 0.92 -6.31
N LEU A 233 -9.25 1.71 -6.06
CA LEU A 233 -10.62 1.36 -6.42
C LEU A 233 -10.83 1.19 -7.94
N GLY A 234 -9.97 1.78 -8.77
CA GLY A 234 -9.98 1.54 -10.22
C GLY A 234 -9.81 0.06 -10.59
N ARG A 235 -9.21 -0.77 -9.72
CA ARG A 235 -9.09 -2.22 -9.93
C ARG A 235 -10.44 -2.95 -9.86
N LEU A 236 -11.44 -2.37 -9.20
CA LEU A 236 -12.77 -2.96 -9.05
C LEU A 236 -13.60 -2.91 -10.34
N VAL A 237 -13.25 -1.98 -11.23
CA VAL A 237 -13.92 -1.79 -12.52
C VAL A 237 -13.80 -3.09 -13.34
N GLY A 238 -14.93 -3.73 -13.59
CA GLY A 238 -15.02 -4.99 -14.33
C GLY A 238 -14.75 -6.26 -13.52
N ARG A 239 -14.53 -6.15 -12.20
CA ARG A 239 -14.45 -7.29 -11.28
C ARG A 239 -15.74 -7.45 -10.46
N LEU A 240 -16.30 -6.34 -9.99
CA LEU A 240 -17.58 -6.32 -9.27
C LEU A 240 -18.75 -5.98 -10.20
N PRO A 241 -19.99 -6.38 -9.84
CA PRO A 241 -21.20 -5.92 -10.53
C PRO A 241 -21.26 -4.38 -10.58
N ALA A 242 -21.66 -3.83 -11.73
CA ALA A 242 -21.68 -2.38 -11.95
C ALA A 242 -22.56 -1.67 -10.92
N GLU A 243 -23.70 -2.24 -10.58
CA GLU A 243 -24.63 -1.69 -9.59
C GLU A 243 -24.03 -1.54 -8.18
N VAL A 244 -23.09 -2.43 -7.81
CA VAL A 244 -22.40 -2.39 -6.52
C VAL A 244 -21.37 -1.27 -6.53
N VAL A 245 -20.57 -1.19 -7.60
CA VAL A 245 -19.60 -0.10 -7.79
C VAL A 245 -20.31 1.24 -7.81
N GLU A 246 -21.42 1.36 -8.52
CA GLU A 246 -22.24 2.58 -8.56
C GLU A 246 -22.75 2.97 -7.19
N ARG A 247 -23.44 2.06 -6.50
CA ARG A 247 -24.04 2.34 -5.18
C ARG A 247 -22.99 2.84 -4.19
N VAL A 248 -21.86 2.15 -4.11
CA VAL A 248 -20.78 2.51 -3.18
C VAL A 248 -20.19 3.88 -3.50
N PHE A 249 -19.84 4.10 -4.76
CA PHE A 249 -19.18 5.34 -5.15
C PHE A 249 -20.12 6.54 -5.15
N VAL A 250 -21.38 6.37 -5.54
CA VAL A 250 -22.42 7.41 -5.39
C VAL A 250 -22.57 7.77 -3.91
N GLY A 251 -22.68 6.79 -3.01
CA GLY A 251 -22.74 7.05 -1.58
C GLY A 251 -21.52 7.82 -1.03
N LEU A 252 -20.31 7.50 -1.50
CA LEU A 252 -19.10 8.25 -1.14
C LEU A 252 -19.10 9.68 -1.67
N LEU A 253 -19.60 9.88 -2.89
CA LEU A 253 -19.73 11.20 -3.49
C LEU A 253 -20.80 12.04 -2.78
N ASP A 254 -21.93 11.47 -2.40
CA ASP A 254 -22.96 12.17 -1.64
C ASP A 254 -22.46 12.56 -0.25
N LEU A 255 -21.78 11.65 0.45
CA LEU A 255 -21.11 11.94 1.71
C LEU A 255 -20.08 13.07 1.55
N GLY A 256 -19.32 13.05 0.45
CA GLY A 256 -18.35 14.09 0.14
C GLY A 256 -18.97 15.46 -0.15
N LEU A 257 -20.16 15.52 -0.76
CA LEU A 257 -20.92 16.78 -0.93
C LEU A 257 -21.36 17.32 0.42
N GLU A 258 -22.00 16.48 1.23
CA GLU A 258 -22.53 16.87 2.54
C GLU A 258 -21.40 17.39 3.44
N ALA A 259 -20.26 16.70 3.45
CA ALA A 259 -19.09 17.04 4.24
C ALA A 259 -18.13 18.04 3.57
N LYS A 260 -18.44 18.53 2.35
CA LYS A 260 -17.64 19.51 1.59
C LYS A 260 -16.17 19.09 1.39
N TRP A 261 -15.93 17.86 0.94
CA TRP A 261 -14.58 17.37 0.67
C TRP A 261 -13.88 18.19 -0.44
N LYS A 262 -12.55 18.29 -0.37
CA LYS A 262 -11.77 18.94 -1.43
C LYS A 262 -11.69 18.01 -2.64
N SER A 263 -11.46 18.56 -3.82
CA SER A 263 -11.36 17.74 -5.03
C SER A 263 -10.23 16.73 -5.02
N SER A 264 -9.11 17.03 -4.37
CA SER A 264 -8.04 16.08 -4.15
C SER A 264 -8.47 14.82 -3.38
N ASN A 265 -9.51 14.91 -2.55
CA ASN A 265 -10.08 13.78 -1.81
C ASN A 265 -10.99 12.92 -2.68
N VAL A 266 -11.54 13.48 -3.76
CA VAL A 266 -12.63 12.89 -4.55
C VAL A 266 -12.15 12.41 -5.92
N GLU A 267 -11.18 13.11 -6.51
CA GLU A 267 -10.62 12.82 -7.83
C GLU A 267 -10.20 11.35 -8.02
N PRO A 268 -9.58 10.66 -7.03
CA PRO A 268 -9.25 9.24 -7.17
C PRO A 268 -10.47 8.34 -7.38
N TYR A 269 -11.60 8.66 -6.73
CA TYR A 269 -12.83 7.88 -6.81
C TYR A 269 -13.58 8.17 -8.10
N ALA A 270 -13.69 9.45 -8.45
CA ALA A 270 -14.39 9.86 -9.66
C ALA A 270 -13.68 9.39 -10.95
N LYS A 271 -12.35 9.23 -10.93
CA LYS A 271 -11.62 8.59 -12.04
C LYS A 271 -11.98 7.12 -12.23
N ALA A 272 -12.24 6.37 -11.15
CA ALA A 272 -12.70 4.98 -11.29
C ALA A 272 -14.15 4.93 -11.84
N LEU A 273 -15.02 5.85 -11.38
CA LEU A 273 -16.37 6.02 -11.90
C LEU A 273 -16.42 6.41 -13.38
N PHE A 274 -15.39 7.09 -13.91
CA PHE A 274 -15.32 7.42 -15.33
C PHE A 274 -15.44 6.21 -16.25
N HIS A 275 -15.13 5.01 -15.76
CA HIS A 275 -15.27 3.78 -16.52
C HIS A 275 -16.67 3.15 -16.42
N VAL A 276 -17.59 3.77 -15.68
CA VAL A 276 -18.96 3.30 -15.46
C VAL A 276 -19.93 4.22 -16.19
N LYS A 277 -20.79 3.66 -17.05
CA LYS A 277 -21.79 4.41 -17.83
C LYS A 277 -23.14 4.50 -17.13
N SER A 278 -23.21 5.16 -15.98
CA SER A 278 -24.41 5.16 -15.14
C SER A 278 -25.14 6.52 -15.12
N PRO A 279 -26.47 6.54 -15.35
CA PRO A 279 -27.31 7.73 -15.14
C PRO A 279 -27.21 8.29 -13.72
N GLU A 280 -27.05 7.43 -12.71
CA GLU A 280 -27.02 7.85 -11.31
C GLU A 280 -25.69 8.50 -10.95
N VAL A 281 -24.58 7.91 -11.41
CA VAL A 281 -23.24 8.52 -11.34
C VAL A 281 -23.24 9.88 -12.03
N ALA A 282 -23.88 9.97 -13.19
CA ALA A 282 -23.98 11.22 -13.94
C ALA A 282 -24.75 12.29 -13.15
N ARG A 283 -25.86 11.96 -12.48
CA ARG A 283 -26.60 12.90 -11.62
C ARG A 283 -25.75 13.44 -10.48
N VAL A 284 -25.05 12.57 -9.77
CA VAL A 284 -24.24 12.97 -8.62
C VAL A 284 -23.08 13.86 -9.08
N LEU A 285 -22.37 13.46 -10.15
CA LEU A 285 -21.32 14.30 -10.75
C LEU A 285 -21.85 15.66 -11.25
N ALA A 286 -23.09 15.73 -11.72
CA ALA A 286 -23.72 17.00 -12.08
C ALA A 286 -24.02 17.90 -10.87
N ALA A 287 -24.46 17.33 -9.74
CA ALA A 287 -24.64 18.08 -8.49
C ALA A 287 -23.31 18.69 -8.00
N TRP A 288 -22.22 17.94 -8.17
CA TRP A 288 -20.86 18.37 -7.89
C TRP A 288 -20.31 19.43 -8.87
N MET A 289 -20.83 19.58 -10.10
CA MET A 289 -20.33 20.60 -11.04
C MET A 289 -20.42 22.04 -10.50
N GLY A 290 -21.37 22.30 -9.60
CA GLY A 290 -21.51 23.59 -8.92
C GLY A 290 -20.34 23.90 -7.97
N GLU A 291 -19.58 22.89 -7.57
CA GLU A 291 -18.41 23.03 -6.72
C GLU A 291 -17.14 23.21 -7.54
N LYS A 292 -16.49 24.37 -7.39
CA LYS A 292 -15.28 24.74 -8.15
C LYS A 292 -14.17 23.70 -8.08
N SER A 293 -14.07 23.00 -6.95
CA SER A 293 -13.03 22.02 -6.70
C SER A 293 -13.10 20.84 -7.68
N VAL A 294 -14.30 20.35 -7.98
CA VAL A 294 -14.53 19.08 -8.72
C VAL A 294 -15.12 19.27 -10.12
N ALA A 295 -15.45 20.51 -10.50
CA ALA A 295 -16.04 20.83 -11.81
C ALA A 295 -15.26 20.22 -13.00
N LYS A 296 -13.93 20.17 -12.91
CA LYS A 296 -13.08 19.55 -13.93
C LYS A 296 -13.38 18.05 -14.12
N VAL A 297 -13.51 17.32 -13.02
CA VAL A 297 -13.75 15.88 -13.03
C VAL A 297 -15.11 15.56 -13.65
N ALA A 298 -16.15 16.28 -13.24
CA ALA A 298 -17.48 16.13 -13.81
C ALA A 298 -17.53 16.53 -15.30
N THR A 299 -16.83 17.61 -15.69
CA THR A 299 -16.72 18.03 -17.10
C THR A 299 -16.05 16.95 -17.94
N ASP A 300 -14.94 16.38 -17.47
CA ASP A 300 -14.23 15.33 -18.18
C ASP A 300 -15.10 14.07 -18.34
N TYR A 301 -15.88 13.70 -17.32
CA TYR A 301 -16.86 12.61 -17.39
C TYR A 301 -17.92 12.84 -18.48
N PHE A 302 -18.58 14.00 -18.49
CA PHE A 302 -19.60 14.30 -19.51
C PHE A 302 -19.03 14.46 -20.91
N ARG A 303 -17.77 14.88 -21.06
CA ARG A 303 -17.08 14.89 -22.35
C ARG A 303 -16.91 13.47 -22.91
N ALA A 304 -16.70 12.48 -22.04
CA ALA A 304 -16.49 11.10 -22.44
C ALA A 304 -17.79 10.30 -22.62
N HIS A 305 -18.85 10.68 -21.89
CA HIS A 305 -20.17 10.06 -21.95
C HIS A 305 -21.25 11.12 -22.23
N PRO A 306 -21.21 11.79 -23.41
CA PRO A 306 -22.15 12.87 -23.74
C PRO A 306 -23.61 12.40 -23.72
N GLU A 307 -23.87 11.12 -23.98
CA GLU A 307 -25.20 10.52 -23.93
C GLU A 307 -25.85 10.55 -22.53
N LEU A 308 -25.05 10.70 -21.47
CA LEU A 308 -25.53 10.73 -20.09
C LEU A 308 -25.86 12.15 -19.60
N ALA A 309 -25.55 13.20 -20.38
CA ALA A 309 -25.81 14.58 -19.99
C ALA A 309 -27.31 14.86 -19.75
N ASP A 310 -28.18 14.33 -20.62
CA ASP A 310 -29.63 14.49 -20.50
C ASP A 310 -30.19 13.77 -19.26
N ALA A 311 -29.62 12.62 -18.91
CA ALA A 311 -30.00 11.87 -17.72
C ALA A 311 -29.58 12.56 -16.41
N ALA A 312 -28.42 13.22 -16.43
CA ALA A 312 -27.86 13.94 -15.29
C ALA A 312 -28.58 15.26 -14.99
N LEU A 313 -28.97 16.00 -16.03
CA LEU A 313 -29.69 17.26 -15.89
C LEU A 313 -31.19 17.06 -15.62
N GLY A 314 -31.71 15.84 -15.80
CA GLY A 314 -33.12 15.53 -15.60
C GLY A 314 -34.06 16.51 -16.33
N PRO A 315 -35.30 16.71 -15.84
CA PRO A 315 -36.23 17.70 -16.41
C PRO A 315 -35.76 19.15 -16.31
N VAL A 316 -34.63 19.46 -15.65
CA VAL A 316 -34.12 20.82 -15.47
C VAL A 316 -33.63 21.41 -16.79
N ALA A 317 -33.06 20.58 -17.68
CA ALA A 317 -32.76 20.97 -19.06
C ALA A 317 -34.04 21.29 -19.87
N LYS A 318 -35.11 20.52 -19.66
CA LYS A 318 -36.41 20.76 -20.34
C LYS A 318 -37.14 22.02 -19.84
N ARG A 319 -36.78 22.57 -18.67
CA ARG A 319 -37.36 23.82 -18.16
C ARG A 319 -36.63 25.09 -18.60
N LYS A 320 -35.41 25.01 -19.12
CA LYS A 320 -34.70 26.16 -19.71
C LYS A 320 -34.88 26.34 -21.23
N GLY A 321 -35.69 25.49 -21.87
CA GLY A 321 -36.07 25.62 -23.29
C GLY A 321 -37.39 26.35 -23.56
N LYS A 322 -38.02 26.94 -22.54
CA LYS A 322 -39.24 27.78 -22.70
C LYS A 322 -39.16 29.04 -21.82
N ALA A 323 -38.32 29.96 -22.25
CA ALA A 323 -38.53 31.40 -22.18
C ALA A 323 -38.02 31.89 -23.55
N GLY A 324 -38.85 32.39 -24.47
CA GLY A 324 -39.83 33.44 -24.22
C GLY A 324 -39.06 34.74 -24.25
#